data_AF-A0A8J6VJZ7-F1
#
_entry.id   AF-A0A8J6VJZ7-F1
#
_cell.length_a   1.000
_cell.length_b   1.000
_cell.length_c   1.000
_cell.angle_alpha   90.00
_cell.angle_beta   90.00
_cell.angle_gamma   90.00
#
_symmetry.space_group_name_H-M   'P 1'
#
loop_
_entity.id
_entity.type
_entity.pdbx_description
1 polymer ?
#
loop_
_entity_poly.entity_id
_entity_poly.type
_entity_poly.pdbx_seq_one_letter_code
_entity_poly.pdbx_strand_id
1 'polypeptide(L)'
;MNQQEFRKSILTSYGASASETEELLIYNQNVFDRSGLTRPVQFPLAPEAHVAAWEEYAAQARVVGAFQSLKGVLVQLQFPIQEGISQTDAYRCATRKGVLVDGMAEATGLVLKQPEKLQLIIHQSLAGAIPVLLTGNREDFVSLVQALTMRNEPKPVPASMGACMVAGFNNWDRIRQYRQQWEDKNPLNCSESSWAEEFGRLIPHKELYQDRLIILSDGPYSDVPASDMGLSESEWRNLSLTIRLEHECTHYFTRRLFDSMRNNLLDELIADHRGIVAATGHYRADWFLRFLGLEAFPNYREGGRLQNYRGQPALSDGAFKILQVLVKTAVENLERFDAEYAGELITFNNQPLMLIALTYLTLEELASQEAIIRLKKTIDELQTTLYV
;
A
#
# COMPACT_ATOMS: atom_id res chain seq x y z
N MET A 1 -8.10 -26.40 -24.26
CA MET A 1 -6.91 -26.42 -23.40
C MET A 1 -7.32 -25.87 -22.05
N ASN A 2 -7.08 -26.61 -20.96
CA ASN A 2 -7.36 -26.12 -19.61
C ASN A 2 -6.44 -24.91 -19.30
N GLN A 3 -6.86 -23.99 -18.43
CA GLN A 3 -6.10 -22.78 -18.08
C GLN A 3 -4.66 -23.11 -17.62
N GLN A 4 -4.48 -24.20 -16.86
CA GLN A 4 -3.15 -24.63 -16.44
C GLN A 4 -2.28 -25.12 -17.61
N GLU A 5 -2.86 -25.82 -18.59
CA GLU A 5 -2.14 -26.24 -19.81
C GLU A 5 -1.76 -25.04 -20.68
N PHE A 6 -2.63 -24.03 -20.77
CA PHE A 6 -2.32 -22.78 -21.44
C PHE A 6 -1.12 -22.09 -20.80
N ARG A 7 -1.15 -21.88 -19.48
CA ARG A 7 -0.04 -21.26 -18.73
C ARG A 7 1.27 -22.04 -18.92
N LYS A 8 1.22 -23.38 -18.86
CA LYS A 8 2.36 -24.25 -19.20
C LYS A 8 2.90 -23.99 -20.59
N SER A 9 2.03 -23.95 -21.61
CA SER A 9 2.47 -23.72 -22.99
C SER A 9 3.14 -22.35 -23.17
N ILE A 10 2.67 -21.31 -22.47
CA ILE A 10 3.31 -19.98 -22.51
C ILE A 10 4.71 -20.06 -21.91
N LEU A 11 4.87 -20.65 -20.73
CA LEU A 11 6.18 -20.81 -20.08
C LEU A 11 7.16 -21.61 -20.96
N THR A 12 6.72 -22.73 -21.52
CA THR A 12 7.54 -23.53 -22.45
C THR A 12 7.89 -22.76 -23.72
N SER A 13 6.99 -21.92 -24.25
CA SER A 13 7.27 -21.08 -25.42
C SER A 13 8.37 -20.03 -25.16
N TYR A 14 8.55 -19.63 -23.91
CA TYR A 14 9.65 -18.76 -23.46
C TYR A 14 10.93 -19.53 -23.10
N GLY A 15 10.95 -20.85 -23.30
CA GLY A 15 12.12 -21.69 -23.10
C GLY A 15 12.27 -22.29 -21.69
N ALA A 16 11.22 -22.22 -20.85
CA ALA A 16 11.27 -22.85 -19.53
C ALA A 16 11.36 -24.38 -19.65
N SER A 17 12.27 -24.97 -18.88
CA SER A 17 12.31 -26.41 -18.62
C SER A 17 11.09 -26.88 -17.83
N ALA A 18 10.91 -28.20 -17.70
CA ALA A 18 9.80 -28.77 -16.93
C ALA A 18 9.83 -28.32 -15.45
N SER A 19 11.01 -28.32 -14.82
CA SER A 19 11.17 -27.89 -13.42
C SER A 19 10.91 -26.41 -13.23
N GLU A 20 11.45 -25.55 -14.12
CA GLU A 20 11.19 -24.10 -14.06
C GLU A 20 9.72 -23.78 -14.33
N THR A 21 9.06 -24.55 -15.19
CA THR A 21 7.62 -24.42 -15.47
C THR A 21 6.79 -24.70 -14.22
N GLU A 22 7.06 -25.81 -13.51
CA GLU A 22 6.36 -26.14 -12.27
C GLU A 22 6.58 -25.07 -11.19
N GLU A 23 7.83 -24.64 -11.03
CA GLU A 23 8.23 -23.59 -10.10
C GLU A 23 7.49 -22.27 -10.38
N LEU A 24 7.46 -21.82 -11.64
CA LEU A 24 6.81 -20.57 -12.04
C LEU A 24 5.28 -20.64 -11.93
N LEU A 25 4.66 -21.80 -12.19
CA LEU A 25 3.21 -21.95 -12.01
C LEU A 25 2.78 -21.77 -10.56
N ILE A 26 3.58 -22.27 -9.61
CA ILE A 26 3.38 -22.11 -8.17
C ILE A 26 3.60 -20.64 -7.79
N TYR A 27 4.71 -20.05 -8.23
CA TYR A 27 5.05 -18.66 -7.95
C TYR A 27 3.99 -17.67 -8.48
N ASN A 28 3.46 -17.90 -9.68
CA ASN A 28 2.44 -17.09 -10.34
C ASN A 28 1.00 -17.53 -10.02
N GLN A 29 0.78 -18.35 -9.00
CA GLN A 29 -0.58 -18.74 -8.62
C GLN A 29 -1.38 -17.48 -8.24
N ASN A 30 -2.51 -17.28 -8.92
CA ASN A 30 -3.40 -16.17 -8.58
C ASN A 30 -4.11 -16.47 -7.25
N VAL A 31 -4.09 -15.50 -6.36
CA VAL A 31 -4.48 -15.62 -4.95
C VAL A 31 -5.46 -14.54 -4.50
N PHE A 32 -5.89 -13.68 -5.41
CA PHE A 32 -6.88 -12.66 -5.11
C PHE A 32 -8.23 -13.33 -4.87
N ASP A 33 -8.74 -13.25 -3.64
CA ASP A 33 -10.04 -13.83 -3.29
C ASP A 33 -11.17 -12.93 -3.76
N ARG A 34 -11.90 -13.38 -4.77
CA ARG A 34 -12.99 -12.63 -5.40
C ARG A 34 -14.35 -12.94 -4.77
N SER A 35 -14.42 -13.84 -3.79
CA SER A 35 -15.67 -14.25 -3.16
C SER A 35 -16.36 -13.11 -2.41
N GLY A 36 -15.59 -12.13 -1.95
CA GLY A 36 -16.07 -10.94 -1.23
C GLY A 36 -16.57 -9.80 -2.10
N LEU A 37 -16.49 -9.88 -3.43
CA LEU A 37 -17.01 -8.83 -4.33
C LEU A 37 -18.55 -8.84 -4.33
N THR A 38 -19.16 -8.01 -3.48
CA THR A 38 -20.61 -7.82 -3.39
C THR A 38 -21.11 -6.79 -4.41
N ARG A 39 -22.31 -6.99 -4.96
CA ARG A 39 -22.89 -6.11 -6.00
C ARG A 39 -23.99 -5.21 -5.42
N PRO A 40 -24.13 -3.95 -5.89
CA PRO A 40 -23.19 -3.20 -6.72
C PRO A 40 -21.95 -2.74 -5.93
N VAL A 41 -20.79 -2.62 -6.59
CA VAL A 41 -19.59 -2.02 -5.96
C VAL A 41 -19.52 -0.55 -6.36
N GLN A 42 -19.52 0.35 -5.38
CA GLN A 42 -19.37 1.78 -5.63
C GLN A 42 -17.92 2.23 -5.44
N PHE A 43 -17.40 2.98 -6.41
CA PHE A 43 -16.10 3.62 -6.33
C PHE A 43 -16.20 5.15 -6.26
N PRO A 44 -15.31 5.83 -5.51
CA PRO A 44 -14.32 5.24 -4.60
C PRO A 44 -15.02 4.48 -3.46
N LEU A 45 -14.35 3.47 -2.89
CA LEU A 45 -14.92 2.72 -1.77
C LEU A 45 -15.27 3.65 -0.61
N ALA A 46 -16.28 3.28 0.17
CA ALA A 46 -16.64 4.02 1.38
C ALA A 46 -15.41 4.16 2.31
N PRO A 47 -15.15 5.36 2.86
CA PRO A 47 -14.09 5.55 3.84
C PRO A 47 -14.25 4.59 5.03
N GLU A 48 -13.14 4.11 5.58
CA GLU A 48 -13.17 3.36 6.83
C GLU A 48 -13.51 4.29 8.01
N ALA A 49 -14.08 3.74 9.09
CA ALA A 49 -14.59 4.52 10.23
C ALA A 49 -13.54 5.43 10.90
N HIS A 50 -12.25 5.11 10.79
CA HIS A 50 -11.18 5.94 11.34
C HIS A 50 -11.01 7.28 10.61
N VAL A 51 -11.39 7.37 9.34
CA VAL A 51 -11.12 8.54 8.50
C VAL A 51 -11.73 9.82 9.09
N ALA A 52 -12.93 9.74 9.67
CA ALA A 52 -13.58 10.90 10.29
C ALA A 52 -12.71 11.55 11.40
N ALA A 53 -12.10 10.75 12.27
CA ALA A 53 -11.20 11.27 13.31
C ALA A 53 -9.93 11.90 12.69
N TRP A 54 -9.41 11.30 11.61
CA TRP A 54 -8.25 11.84 10.91
C TRP A 54 -8.53 13.14 10.15
N GLU A 55 -9.76 13.35 9.67
CA GLU A 55 -10.18 14.65 9.10
C GLU A 55 -10.15 15.75 10.15
N GLU A 56 -10.57 15.47 11.39
CA GLU A 56 -10.44 16.39 12.52
C GLU A 56 -8.97 16.68 12.85
N TYR A 57 -8.12 15.64 12.88
CA TYR A 57 -6.67 15.81 13.08
C TYR A 57 -6.05 16.64 11.94
N ALA A 58 -6.49 16.46 10.70
CA ALA A 58 -6.05 17.25 9.56
C ALA A 58 -6.52 18.71 9.63
N ALA A 59 -7.71 18.97 10.18
CA ALA A 59 -8.18 20.33 10.44
C ALA A 59 -7.32 21.02 11.51
N GLN A 60 -7.01 20.33 12.61
CA GLN A 60 -6.15 20.86 13.67
C GLN A 60 -4.70 21.05 13.18
N ALA A 61 -4.19 20.14 12.37
CA ALA A 61 -2.85 20.22 11.76
C ALA A 61 -2.66 21.50 10.92
N ARG A 62 -3.72 22.05 10.31
CA ARG A 62 -3.65 23.34 9.58
C ARG A 62 -3.42 24.54 10.49
N VAL A 63 -3.74 24.43 11.78
CA VAL A 63 -3.63 25.52 12.75
C VAL A 63 -2.29 25.44 13.49
N VAL A 64 -1.91 24.25 13.99
CA VAL A 64 -0.76 24.08 14.88
C VAL A 64 0.40 23.27 14.27
N GLY A 65 0.24 22.78 13.05
CA GLY A 65 1.18 21.89 12.37
C GLY A 65 0.89 20.41 12.62
N ALA A 66 1.15 19.57 11.62
CA ALA A 66 0.82 18.14 11.66
C ALA A 66 1.50 17.40 12.80
N PHE A 67 2.79 17.65 13.03
CA PHE A 67 3.53 16.96 14.09
C PHE A 67 2.98 17.28 15.49
N GLN A 68 2.67 18.55 15.77
CA GLN A 68 2.12 18.95 17.06
C GLN A 68 0.71 18.43 17.27
N SER A 69 -0.14 18.51 16.23
CA SER A 69 -1.49 17.96 16.26
C SER A 69 -1.48 16.46 16.55
N LEU A 70 -0.64 15.70 15.82
CA LEU A 70 -0.58 14.25 15.96
C LEU A 70 0.08 13.81 17.26
N LYS A 71 1.01 14.59 17.83
CA LYS A 71 1.64 14.27 19.12
C LYS A 71 0.61 14.20 20.26
N GLY A 72 -0.48 14.95 20.17
CA GLY A 72 -1.57 14.89 21.16
C GLY A 72 -2.41 13.62 21.11
N VAL A 73 -2.52 12.98 19.93
CA VAL A 73 -3.46 11.86 19.70
C VAL A 73 -2.74 10.52 19.47
N LEU A 74 -1.55 10.54 18.88
CA LEU A 74 -0.71 9.36 18.65
C LEU A 74 0.32 9.21 19.76
N VAL A 75 0.03 8.34 20.73
CA VAL A 75 0.85 8.14 21.93
C VAL A 75 2.31 7.78 21.62
N GLN A 76 2.59 7.09 20.51
CA GLN A 76 3.94 6.72 20.07
C GLN A 76 4.82 7.95 19.78
N LEU A 77 4.23 9.09 19.40
CA LEU A 77 4.96 10.33 19.17
C LEU A 77 5.38 11.03 20.48
N GLN A 78 4.91 10.52 21.63
CA GLN A 78 5.29 10.98 22.96
C GLN A 78 6.48 10.19 23.53
N PHE A 79 6.99 9.19 22.81
CA PHE A 79 8.18 8.41 23.20
C PHE A 79 9.32 8.58 22.19
N PRO A 80 10.59 8.54 22.63
CA PRO A 80 11.74 8.62 21.75
C PRO A 80 11.91 7.30 20.96
N ILE A 81 12.76 7.32 19.92
CA ILE A 81 13.30 6.08 19.36
C ILE A 81 14.47 5.64 20.23
N GLN A 82 14.35 4.49 20.90
CA GLN A 82 15.37 4.00 21.82
C GLN A 82 15.31 2.47 21.97
N GLU A 83 16.47 1.82 22.02
CA GLU A 83 16.56 0.38 22.22
C GLU A 83 15.92 -0.03 23.55
N GLY A 84 15.00 -1.00 23.48
CA GLY A 84 14.30 -1.55 24.64
C GLY A 84 13.15 -0.69 25.14
N ILE A 85 12.84 0.46 24.51
CA ILE A 85 11.75 1.34 24.96
C ILE A 85 10.41 0.60 25.02
N SER A 86 10.17 -0.34 24.08
CA SER A 86 8.93 -1.12 24.00
C SER A 86 8.75 -2.11 25.17
N GLN A 87 9.81 -2.35 25.94
CA GLN A 87 9.80 -3.23 27.09
C GLN A 87 9.59 -2.49 28.41
N THR A 88 9.71 -1.16 28.42
CA THR A 88 9.49 -0.34 29.62
C THR A 88 8.01 -0.39 30.04
N ASP A 89 7.77 -0.28 31.35
CA ASP A 89 6.41 -0.28 31.88
C ASP A 89 5.66 0.99 31.48
N ALA A 90 6.32 2.15 31.45
CA ALA A 90 5.76 3.41 30.97
C ALA A 90 5.21 3.27 29.54
N TYR A 91 6.03 2.79 28.61
CA TYR A 91 5.62 2.59 27.22
C TYR A 91 4.46 1.60 27.09
N ARG A 92 4.52 0.46 27.80
CA ARG A 92 3.45 -0.56 27.76
C ARG A 92 2.14 -0.05 28.35
N CYS A 93 2.18 0.69 29.44
CA CYS A 93 1.00 1.30 30.05
C CYS A 93 0.36 2.32 29.10
N ALA A 94 1.16 3.20 28.49
CA ALA A 94 0.65 4.19 27.55
C ALA A 94 0.08 3.54 26.27
N THR A 95 0.84 2.65 25.63
CA THR A 95 0.48 2.09 24.31
C THR A 95 -0.49 0.91 24.35
N ARG A 96 -0.56 0.16 25.45
CA ARG A 96 -1.45 -1.02 25.58
C ARG A 96 -2.61 -0.84 26.54
N LYS A 97 -2.56 0.16 27.43
CA LYS A 97 -3.61 0.42 28.42
C LYS A 97 -4.18 1.84 28.35
N GLY A 98 -3.63 2.72 27.50
CA GLY A 98 -4.15 4.07 27.30
C GLY A 98 -3.88 5.04 28.45
N VAL A 99 -2.90 4.72 29.31
CA VAL A 99 -2.50 5.60 30.43
C VAL A 99 -1.88 6.88 29.86
N LEU A 100 -2.32 8.05 30.35
CA LEU A 100 -1.73 9.34 29.98
C LEU A 100 -0.25 9.39 30.37
N VAL A 101 0.59 10.02 29.55
CA VAL A 101 2.04 10.01 29.76
C VAL A 101 2.53 11.05 30.77
N ASP A 102 1.62 11.85 31.34
CA ASP A 102 1.97 12.91 32.28
C ASP A 102 2.77 12.35 33.46
N GLY A 103 4.00 12.83 33.64
CA GLY A 103 4.90 12.38 34.70
C GLY A 103 5.71 11.11 34.39
N MET A 104 5.60 10.52 33.18
CA MET A 104 6.47 9.42 32.74
C MET A 104 7.83 9.95 32.29
N ALA A 105 8.92 9.52 32.95
CA ALA A 105 10.27 9.97 32.64
C ALA A 105 10.75 9.52 31.24
N GLU A 106 10.26 8.37 30.78
CA GLU A 106 10.59 7.77 29.49
C GLU A 106 9.85 8.44 28.30
N ALA A 107 8.78 9.20 28.56
CA ALA A 107 7.98 9.87 27.54
C ALA A 107 8.60 11.22 27.12
N THR A 108 9.85 11.18 26.64
CA THR A 108 10.59 12.39 26.24
C THR A 108 10.19 12.94 24.87
N GLY A 109 9.32 12.24 24.13
CA GLY A 109 8.84 12.62 22.81
C GLY A 109 9.69 12.11 21.65
N LEU A 110 9.04 11.88 20.51
CA LEU A 110 9.73 11.63 19.25
C LEU A 110 10.44 12.91 18.79
N VAL A 111 11.64 12.77 18.25
CA VAL A 111 12.42 13.88 17.69
C VAL A 111 12.47 13.73 16.18
N LEU A 112 11.89 14.70 15.47
CA LEU A 112 12.03 14.85 14.02
C LEU A 112 13.05 15.95 13.72
N LYS A 113 13.78 15.81 12.60
CA LYS A 113 14.72 16.79 12.06
C LYS A 113 14.02 18.02 11.48
N GLN A 114 12.92 17.83 10.75
CA GLN A 114 12.13 18.90 10.13
C GLN A 114 10.63 18.69 10.39
N PRO A 115 10.19 18.71 11.67
CA PRO A 115 8.79 18.48 12.04
C PRO A 115 7.81 19.44 11.37
N GLU A 116 8.25 20.65 11.03
CA GLU A 116 7.47 21.68 10.32
C GLU A 116 7.14 21.30 8.87
N LYS A 117 7.91 20.38 8.26
CA LYS A 117 7.66 19.89 6.90
C LYS A 117 6.77 18.65 6.86
N LEU A 118 6.44 18.06 8.02
CA LEU A 118 5.49 16.95 8.07
C LEU A 118 4.12 17.46 7.64
N GLN A 119 3.53 16.79 6.66
CA GLN A 119 2.18 17.08 6.20
C GLN A 119 1.25 15.91 6.55
N LEU A 120 0.04 16.24 6.99
CA LEU A 120 -1.07 15.31 7.12
C LEU A 120 -2.08 15.62 6.03
N ILE A 121 -2.29 14.67 5.13
CA ILE A 121 -3.19 14.76 3.99
C ILE A 121 -4.24 13.66 4.12
N ILE A 122 -5.51 13.98 3.85
CA ILE A 122 -6.55 12.97 3.65
C ILE A 122 -6.67 12.75 2.15
N HIS A 123 -6.11 11.65 1.67
CA HIS A 123 -6.04 11.36 0.24
C HIS A 123 -7.24 10.54 -0.21
N GLN A 124 -7.98 11.02 -1.20
CA GLN A 124 -9.09 10.30 -1.79
C GLN A 124 -8.56 9.32 -2.86
N SER A 125 -8.57 8.03 -2.55
CA SER A 125 -8.18 6.97 -3.49
C SER A 125 -9.38 6.16 -3.98
N LEU A 126 -9.16 5.23 -4.92
CA LEU A 126 -10.17 4.24 -5.32
C LEU A 126 -10.60 3.34 -4.16
N ALA A 127 -9.69 3.11 -3.20
CA ALA A 127 -9.95 2.36 -1.98
C ALA A 127 -10.64 3.20 -0.89
N GLY A 128 -11.14 4.39 -1.21
CA GLY A 128 -11.68 5.34 -0.24
C GLY A 128 -10.62 6.33 0.25
N ALA A 129 -11.07 7.27 1.07
CA ALA A 129 -10.20 8.24 1.71
C ALA A 129 -9.26 7.54 2.71
N ILE A 130 -7.99 7.92 2.73
CA ILE A 130 -6.98 7.37 3.64
C ILE A 130 -6.05 8.49 4.17
N PRO A 131 -5.68 8.48 5.46
CA PRO A 131 -4.71 9.42 5.99
C PRO A 131 -3.30 9.14 5.47
N VAL A 132 -2.58 10.20 5.15
CA VAL A 132 -1.24 10.16 4.58
C VAL A 132 -0.33 11.13 5.34
N LEU A 133 0.78 10.61 5.86
CA LEU A 133 1.85 11.37 6.49
C LEU A 133 3.00 11.51 5.50
N LEU A 134 3.13 12.70 4.90
CA LEU A 134 4.22 13.01 3.98
C LEU A 134 5.36 13.70 4.74
N THR A 135 6.53 13.08 4.72
CA THR A 135 7.74 13.59 5.36
C THR A 135 8.57 14.45 4.41
N GLY A 136 9.27 15.45 4.96
CA GLY A 136 10.12 16.36 4.17
C GLY A 136 11.58 15.92 4.03
N ASN A 137 11.96 14.78 4.63
CA ASN A 137 13.28 14.17 4.52
C ASN A 137 13.23 12.69 4.95
N ARG A 138 14.32 11.98 4.66
CA ARG A 138 14.44 10.54 4.90
C ARG A 138 14.52 10.18 6.38
N GLU A 139 15.20 10.98 7.18
CA GLU A 139 15.40 10.72 8.61
C GLU A 139 14.08 10.76 9.39
N ASP A 140 13.20 11.68 9.03
CA ASP A 140 11.86 11.79 9.61
C ASP A 140 10.96 10.65 9.16
N PHE A 141 11.07 10.22 7.89
CA PHE A 141 10.42 9.01 7.39
C PHE A 141 10.79 7.79 8.23
N VAL A 142 12.09 7.54 8.41
CA VAL A 142 12.59 6.42 9.22
C VAL A 142 12.09 6.51 10.66
N SER A 143 12.15 7.69 11.26
CA SER A 143 11.71 7.93 12.65
C SER A 143 10.21 7.63 12.82
N LEU A 144 9.36 8.08 11.89
CA LEU A 144 7.92 7.80 11.93
C LEU A 144 7.61 6.31 11.69
N VAL A 145 8.29 5.66 10.75
CA VAL A 145 8.15 4.21 10.52
C VAL A 145 8.52 3.44 11.79
N GLN A 146 9.65 3.77 12.42
CA GLN A 146 10.08 3.13 13.66
C GLN A 146 9.08 3.34 14.81
N ALA A 147 8.59 4.57 14.99
CA ALA A 147 7.58 4.88 16.01
C ALA A 147 6.28 4.09 15.79
N LEU A 148 5.71 4.18 14.58
CA LEU A 148 4.34 3.72 14.32
C LEU A 148 4.25 2.23 13.96
N THR A 149 5.32 1.60 13.49
CA THR A 149 5.31 0.18 13.07
C THR A 149 6.27 -0.70 13.85
N MET A 150 7.32 -0.11 14.43
CA MET A 150 8.38 -0.85 15.13
C MET A 150 8.39 -0.60 16.64
N ARG A 151 7.30 -0.02 17.18
CA ARG A 151 7.09 0.23 18.61
C ARG A 151 8.18 1.11 19.22
N ASN A 152 8.61 2.13 18.46
CA ASN A 152 9.69 3.05 18.84
C ASN A 152 11.07 2.38 19.02
N GLU A 153 11.24 1.14 18.58
CA GLU A 153 12.55 0.48 18.59
C GLU A 153 13.40 0.96 17.39
N PRO A 154 14.72 1.11 17.54
CA PRO A 154 15.64 1.57 16.50
C PRO A 154 15.95 0.47 15.47
N LYS A 155 14.91 -0.22 14.99
CA LYS A 155 15.05 -1.28 14.00
C LYS A 155 15.39 -0.69 12.63
N PRO A 156 16.22 -1.37 11.83
CA PRO A 156 16.64 -0.85 10.53
C PRO A 156 15.45 -0.74 9.57
N VAL A 157 15.35 0.41 8.90
CA VAL A 157 14.41 0.66 7.80
C VAL A 157 15.19 0.63 6.48
N PRO A 158 14.89 -0.29 5.53
CA PRO A 158 15.64 -0.42 4.29
C PRO A 158 15.71 0.90 3.52
N ALA A 159 16.88 1.26 2.98
CA ALA A 159 17.08 2.50 2.22
C ALA A 159 16.10 2.62 1.03
N SER A 160 15.77 1.49 0.40
CA SER A 160 14.83 1.39 -0.72
C SER A 160 13.36 1.57 -0.34
N MET A 161 13.00 1.50 0.95
CA MET A 161 11.61 1.63 1.40
C MET A 161 11.15 3.08 1.28
N GLY A 162 10.38 3.42 0.25
CA GLY A 162 9.87 4.78 0.05
C GLY A 162 8.55 5.09 0.77
N ALA A 163 7.79 4.06 1.13
CA ALA A 163 6.50 4.19 1.77
C ALA A 163 6.26 3.05 2.75
N CYS A 164 5.29 3.25 3.64
CA CYS A 164 4.86 2.22 4.58
C CYS A 164 3.37 2.39 4.91
N MET A 165 2.59 1.33 4.69
CA MET A 165 1.24 1.22 5.22
C MET A 165 1.30 0.82 6.70
N VAL A 166 0.77 1.67 7.58
CA VAL A 166 0.50 1.34 8.97
C VAL A 166 -0.91 0.74 9.03
N ALA A 167 -1.03 -0.46 9.59
CA ALA A 167 -2.32 -1.12 9.77
C ALA A 167 -2.46 -1.67 11.18
N GLY A 168 -3.69 -1.64 11.71
CA GLY A 168 -3.98 -2.16 13.05
C GLY A 168 -3.44 -1.26 14.17
N PHE A 169 -3.29 0.04 13.90
CA PHE A 169 -2.78 0.99 14.88
C PHE A 169 -3.87 1.28 15.92
N ASN A 170 -3.66 0.87 17.18
CA ASN A 170 -4.61 1.17 18.26
C ASN A 170 -4.59 2.67 18.58
N ASN A 171 -5.60 3.39 18.12
CA ASN A 171 -5.77 4.81 18.40
C ASN A 171 -6.51 5.03 19.72
N TRP A 172 -5.73 5.29 20.77
CA TRP A 172 -6.25 5.57 22.11
C TRP A 172 -7.11 6.82 22.19
N ASP A 173 -6.94 7.77 21.27
CA ASP A 173 -7.83 8.91 21.19
C ASP A 173 -9.25 8.51 20.78
N ARG A 174 -9.39 7.69 19.74
CA ARG A 174 -10.69 7.13 19.35
C ARG A 174 -11.32 6.27 20.44
N ILE A 175 -10.52 5.51 21.21
CA ILE A 175 -11.02 4.76 22.38
C ILE A 175 -11.58 5.70 23.44
N ARG A 176 -10.90 6.82 23.73
CA ARG A 176 -11.39 7.83 24.68
C ARG A 176 -12.67 8.52 24.18
N GLN A 177 -12.73 8.86 22.90
CA GLN A 177 -13.94 9.42 22.30
C GLN A 177 -15.12 8.45 22.37
N TYR A 178 -14.89 7.15 22.08
CA TYR A 178 -15.90 6.11 22.24
C TYR A 178 -16.38 6.01 23.70
N ARG A 179 -15.43 5.98 24.66
CA ARG A 179 -15.74 5.95 26.09
C ARG A 179 -16.62 7.14 26.49
N GLN A 180 -16.26 8.35 26.09
CA GLN A 180 -17.04 9.56 26.40
C GLN A 180 -18.47 9.45 25.86
N GLN A 181 -18.64 9.07 24.59
CA GLN A 181 -19.96 8.90 23.99
C GLN A 181 -20.80 7.81 24.66
N TRP A 182 -20.15 6.75 25.13
CA TRP A 182 -20.81 5.68 25.88
C TRP A 182 -21.23 6.14 27.28
N GLU A 183 -20.37 6.85 28.01
CA GLU A 183 -20.67 7.43 29.33
C GLU A 183 -21.83 8.43 29.24
N ASP A 184 -21.84 9.30 28.23
CA ASP A 184 -22.92 10.27 28.00
C ASP A 184 -24.28 9.60 27.74
N LYS A 185 -24.29 8.43 27.09
CA LYS A 185 -25.49 7.62 26.84
C LYS A 185 -25.90 6.76 28.03
N ASN A 186 -24.99 6.53 28.99
CA ASN A 186 -25.20 5.66 30.15
C ASN A 186 -24.84 6.36 31.47
N PRO A 187 -25.44 7.53 31.79
CA PRO A 187 -25.01 8.37 32.92
C PRO A 187 -25.17 7.70 34.29
N LEU A 188 -25.97 6.62 34.39
CA LEU A 188 -26.18 5.85 35.62
C LEU A 188 -25.24 4.64 35.77
N ASN A 189 -24.51 4.26 34.71
CA ASN A 189 -23.66 3.05 34.64
C ASN A 189 -22.26 3.37 34.10
N CYS A 190 -21.64 4.45 34.58
CA CYS A 190 -20.35 4.95 34.10
C CYS A 190 -19.16 4.66 35.06
N SER A 191 -19.26 3.61 35.90
CA SER A 191 -18.15 3.23 36.77
C SER A 191 -17.01 2.56 35.98
N GLU A 192 -15.81 2.53 36.54
CA GLU A 192 -14.66 1.84 35.91
C GLU A 192 -14.94 0.33 35.67
N SER A 193 -15.77 -0.31 36.50
CA SER A 193 -16.18 -1.70 36.27
C SER A 193 -17.10 -1.84 35.07
N SER A 194 -18.03 -0.90 34.89
CA SER A 194 -18.93 -0.89 33.73
C SER A 194 -18.17 -0.56 32.45
N TRP A 195 -17.18 0.32 32.52
CA TRP A 195 -16.26 0.57 31.41
C TRP A 195 -15.44 -0.68 31.06
N ALA A 196 -14.92 -1.42 32.04
CA ALA A 196 -14.15 -2.64 31.77
C ALA A 196 -15.00 -3.70 31.02
N GLU A 197 -16.29 -3.83 31.36
CA GLU A 197 -17.22 -4.70 30.65
C GLU A 197 -17.46 -4.22 29.21
N GLU A 198 -17.76 -2.93 29.02
CA GLU A 198 -17.99 -2.34 27.70
C GLU A 198 -16.74 -2.40 26.82
N PHE A 199 -15.57 -2.12 27.37
CA PHE A 199 -14.29 -2.25 26.66
C PHE A 199 -14.06 -3.69 26.20
N GLY A 200 -14.47 -4.68 27.01
CA GLY A 200 -14.50 -6.10 26.62
C GLY A 200 -15.34 -6.35 25.36
N ARG A 201 -16.46 -5.63 25.19
CA ARG A 201 -17.31 -5.68 24.00
C ARG A 201 -16.72 -4.90 22.82
N LEU A 202 -15.94 -3.85 23.07
CA LEU A 202 -15.25 -3.08 22.02
C LEU A 202 -14.10 -3.85 21.35
N ILE A 203 -13.36 -4.69 22.10
CA ILE A 203 -12.18 -5.44 21.60
C ILE A 203 -12.39 -6.18 20.26
N PRO A 204 -13.49 -6.93 20.04
CA PRO A 204 -13.72 -7.58 18.74
C PRO A 204 -13.98 -6.59 17.59
N HIS A 205 -14.43 -5.38 17.88
CA HIS A 205 -14.77 -4.32 16.91
C HIS A 205 -13.58 -3.42 16.59
N LYS A 206 -12.54 -4.01 15.99
CA LYS A 206 -11.27 -3.33 15.68
C LYS A 206 -11.47 -2.09 14.83
N GLU A 207 -12.44 -2.07 13.92
CA GLU A 207 -12.80 -0.93 13.08
C GLU A 207 -13.10 0.36 13.87
N LEU A 208 -13.53 0.23 15.13
CA LEU A 208 -13.88 1.35 15.99
C LEU A 208 -12.66 2.03 16.63
N TYR A 209 -11.49 1.39 16.65
CA TYR A 209 -10.31 1.94 17.33
C TYR A 209 -8.97 1.66 16.65
N GLN A 210 -8.92 0.78 15.67
CA GLN A 210 -7.74 0.52 14.86
C GLN A 210 -7.78 1.37 13.60
N ASP A 211 -6.67 2.04 13.35
CA ASP A 211 -6.51 2.94 12.23
C ASP A 211 -5.60 2.32 11.17
N ARG A 212 -5.75 2.84 9.95
CA ARG A 212 -4.80 2.65 8.86
C ARG A 212 -4.34 4.01 8.35
N LEU A 213 -3.09 4.10 7.94
CA LEU A 213 -2.53 5.30 7.33
C LEU A 213 -1.30 4.94 6.50
N ILE A 214 -0.91 5.83 5.60
CA ILE A 214 0.30 5.70 4.80
C ILE A 214 1.34 6.70 5.31
N ILE A 215 2.59 6.25 5.47
CA ILE A 215 3.75 7.13 5.65
C ILE A 215 4.48 7.18 4.30
N LEU A 216 4.75 8.37 3.79
CA LEU A 216 5.43 8.61 2.51
C LEU A 216 6.72 9.40 2.69
N SER A 217 7.76 8.97 1.97
CA SER A 217 8.95 9.78 1.71
C SER A 217 8.77 10.59 0.43
N ASP A 218 9.56 11.66 0.31
CA ASP A 218 9.55 12.60 -0.81
C ASP A 218 10.67 12.34 -1.84
N GLY A 219 11.37 11.21 -1.75
CA GLY A 219 12.49 10.85 -2.62
C GLY A 219 12.07 10.34 -4.01
N PRO A 220 13.04 10.08 -4.91
CA PRO A 220 12.78 9.52 -6.24
C PRO A 220 12.13 8.13 -6.16
N TYR A 221 11.23 7.83 -7.08
CA TYR A 221 10.57 6.53 -7.12
C TYR A 221 11.53 5.44 -7.58
N SER A 222 11.55 4.31 -6.87
CA SER A 222 12.47 3.19 -7.10
C SER A 222 13.97 3.56 -7.09
N ASP A 223 14.33 4.67 -6.43
CA ASP A 223 15.70 5.22 -6.37
C ASP A 223 16.28 5.56 -7.76
N VAL A 224 15.42 5.82 -8.76
CA VAL A 224 15.82 6.20 -10.11
C VAL A 224 16.03 7.71 -10.18
N PRO A 225 17.18 8.22 -10.65
CA PRO A 225 17.42 9.66 -10.75
C PRO A 225 16.60 10.31 -11.87
N ALA A 226 16.32 11.61 -11.77
CA ALA A 226 15.51 12.33 -12.76
C ALA A 226 16.17 12.32 -14.16
N SER A 227 17.50 12.34 -14.22
CA SER A 227 18.28 12.23 -15.47
C SER A 227 17.96 10.97 -16.26
N ASP A 228 17.74 9.87 -15.56
CA ASP A 228 17.45 8.56 -16.16
C ASP A 228 16.02 8.48 -16.71
N MET A 229 15.14 9.32 -16.17
CA MET A 229 13.78 9.50 -16.68
C MET A 229 13.70 10.54 -17.80
N GLY A 230 14.79 11.29 -18.06
CA GLY A 230 14.80 12.40 -18.99
C GLY A 230 13.98 13.61 -18.52
N LEU A 231 13.83 13.78 -17.20
CA LEU A 231 12.99 14.81 -16.57
C LEU A 231 13.82 15.73 -15.68
N SER A 232 13.24 16.88 -15.30
CA SER A 232 13.81 17.72 -14.24
C SER A 232 13.64 17.09 -12.87
N GLU A 233 14.54 17.39 -11.92
CA GLU A 233 14.45 16.91 -10.53
C GLU A 233 13.10 17.26 -9.87
N SER A 234 12.59 18.48 -10.09
CA SER A 234 11.30 18.91 -9.55
C SER A 234 10.12 18.14 -10.14
N GLU A 235 10.15 17.90 -11.45
CA GLU A 235 9.10 17.17 -12.13
C GLU A 235 9.11 15.70 -11.71
N TRP A 236 10.29 15.07 -11.72
CA TRP A 236 10.41 13.68 -11.32
C TRP A 236 10.04 13.46 -9.86
N ARG A 237 10.38 14.39 -8.97
CA ARG A 237 9.96 14.35 -7.56
C ARG A 237 8.43 14.36 -7.41
N ASN A 238 7.74 15.23 -8.15
CA ASN A 238 6.28 15.30 -8.12
C ASN A 238 5.64 14.00 -8.65
N LEU A 239 6.11 13.52 -9.80
CA LEU A 239 5.62 12.27 -10.40
C LEU A 239 5.92 11.06 -9.49
N SER A 240 7.12 11.03 -8.89
CA SER A 240 7.51 9.98 -7.94
C SER A 240 6.59 9.92 -6.74
N LEU A 241 6.17 11.07 -6.20
CA LEU A 241 5.23 11.14 -5.09
C LEU A 241 3.86 10.59 -5.50
N THR A 242 3.35 10.97 -6.67
CA THR A 242 2.09 10.46 -7.20
C THR A 242 2.13 8.95 -7.43
N ILE A 243 3.18 8.44 -8.09
CA ILE A 243 3.36 7.00 -8.32
C ILE A 243 3.36 6.26 -6.99
N ARG A 244 4.15 6.72 -6.03
CA ARG A 244 4.29 6.07 -4.71
C ARG A 244 2.98 6.06 -3.93
N LEU A 245 2.29 7.20 -3.86
CA LEU A 245 1.03 7.30 -3.15
C LEU A 245 -0.03 6.37 -3.75
N GLU A 246 -0.17 6.38 -5.08
CA GLU A 246 -1.17 5.57 -5.78
C GLU A 246 -0.80 4.07 -5.80
N HIS A 247 0.49 3.74 -5.81
CA HIS A 247 0.99 2.38 -5.60
C HIS A 247 0.53 1.83 -4.23
N GLU A 248 0.79 2.56 -3.14
CA GLU A 248 0.36 2.14 -1.79
C GLU A 248 -1.17 2.10 -1.65
N CYS A 249 -1.89 3.06 -2.24
CA CYS A 249 -3.34 3.04 -2.28
C CYS A 249 -3.89 1.84 -3.08
N THR A 250 -3.16 1.35 -4.08
CA THR A 250 -3.55 0.16 -4.85
C THR A 250 -3.35 -1.10 -4.03
N HIS A 251 -2.28 -1.20 -3.25
CA HIS A 251 -2.14 -2.28 -2.28
C HIS A 251 -3.25 -2.26 -1.22
N TYR A 252 -3.63 -1.07 -0.76
CA TYR A 252 -4.79 -0.92 0.12
C TYR A 252 -6.10 -1.34 -0.55
N PHE A 253 -6.30 -0.97 -1.81
CA PHE A 253 -7.43 -1.39 -2.64
C PHE A 253 -7.52 -2.91 -2.74
N THR A 254 -6.43 -3.58 -3.12
CA THR A 254 -6.43 -5.04 -3.27
C THR A 254 -6.62 -5.75 -1.93
N ARG A 255 -6.10 -5.18 -0.84
CA ARG A 255 -6.35 -5.70 0.50
C ARG A 255 -7.81 -5.60 0.90
N ARG A 256 -8.49 -4.49 0.59
CA ARG A 256 -9.91 -4.29 0.94
C ARG A 256 -10.85 -5.18 0.14
N LEU A 257 -10.58 -5.40 -1.14
CA LEU A 257 -11.48 -6.16 -2.03
C LEU A 257 -11.15 -7.65 -2.13
N PHE A 258 -9.88 -8.02 -1.99
CA PHE A 258 -9.40 -9.37 -2.33
C PHE A 258 -8.59 -10.05 -1.22
N ASP A 259 -8.50 -9.41 -0.05
CA ASP A 259 -7.67 -9.83 1.10
C ASP A 259 -6.19 -10.11 0.76
N SER A 260 -5.67 -9.54 -0.34
CA SER A 260 -4.30 -9.75 -0.80
C SER A 260 -3.52 -8.44 -0.93
N MET A 261 -2.30 -8.46 -0.41
CA MET A 261 -1.25 -7.45 -0.55
C MET A 261 0.07 -8.17 -0.33
N ARG A 262 0.61 -8.78 -1.38
CA ARG A 262 1.81 -9.63 -1.28
C ARG A 262 3.01 -8.94 -1.90
N ASN A 263 4.18 -9.27 -1.39
CA ASN A 263 5.45 -8.96 -2.05
C ASN A 263 5.69 -9.96 -3.20
N ASN A 264 4.87 -9.85 -4.25
CA ASN A 264 4.92 -10.66 -5.46
C ASN A 264 4.81 -9.74 -6.69
N LEU A 265 5.42 -10.15 -7.79
CA LEU A 265 5.53 -9.34 -8.99
C LEU A 265 4.19 -8.99 -9.66
N LEU A 266 3.16 -9.84 -9.57
CA LEU A 266 1.84 -9.49 -10.08
C LEU A 266 1.19 -8.37 -9.27
N ASP A 267 1.21 -8.47 -7.93
CA ASP A 267 0.73 -7.42 -7.03
C ASP A 267 1.43 -6.08 -7.30
N GLU A 268 2.76 -6.12 -7.46
CA GLU A 268 3.59 -4.94 -7.72
C GLU A 268 3.36 -4.35 -9.12
N LEU A 269 3.14 -5.19 -10.14
CA LEU A 269 2.74 -4.75 -11.47
C LEU A 269 1.41 -3.99 -11.43
N ILE A 270 0.42 -4.49 -10.69
CA ILE A 270 -0.89 -3.84 -10.56
C ILE A 270 -0.76 -2.48 -9.85
N ALA A 271 0.03 -2.44 -8.78
CA ALA A 271 0.28 -1.21 -8.02
C ALA A 271 1.05 -0.16 -8.84
N ASP A 272 2.11 -0.57 -9.53
CA ASP A 272 2.88 0.33 -10.39
C ASP A 272 2.10 0.76 -11.63
N HIS A 273 1.28 -0.11 -12.21
CA HIS A 273 0.37 0.27 -13.29
C HIS A 273 -0.50 1.45 -12.88
N ARG A 274 -1.19 1.33 -11.73
CA ARG A 274 -2.02 2.43 -11.22
C ARG A 274 -1.18 3.68 -10.93
N GLY A 275 -0.02 3.54 -10.30
CA GLY A 275 0.86 4.65 -9.98
C GLY A 275 1.34 5.41 -11.21
N ILE A 276 1.79 4.70 -12.24
CA ILE A 276 2.26 5.28 -13.50
C ILE A 276 1.13 5.98 -14.26
N VAL A 277 -0.04 5.33 -14.38
CA VAL A 277 -1.22 5.91 -15.04
C VAL A 277 -1.68 7.17 -14.29
N ALA A 278 -1.67 7.15 -12.95
CA ALA A 278 -2.03 8.33 -12.17
C ALA A 278 -1.08 9.52 -12.38
N ALA A 279 0.21 9.23 -12.54
CA ALA A 279 1.23 10.27 -12.69
C ALA A 279 1.33 10.82 -14.12
N THR A 280 1.13 9.98 -15.13
CA THR A 280 1.42 10.31 -16.54
C THR A 280 0.18 10.32 -17.45
N GLY A 281 -0.98 9.85 -16.94
CA GLY A 281 -2.24 9.76 -17.67
C GLY A 281 -2.40 8.53 -18.56
N HIS A 282 -1.33 7.76 -18.77
CA HIS A 282 -1.31 6.53 -19.56
C HIS A 282 -0.30 5.55 -18.95
N TYR A 283 -0.36 4.27 -19.31
CA TYR A 283 0.64 3.31 -18.83
C TYR A 283 1.94 3.43 -19.63
N ARG A 284 3.08 3.30 -18.95
CA ARG A 284 4.43 3.41 -19.52
C ARG A 284 5.25 2.18 -19.16
N ALA A 285 5.38 1.26 -20.10
CA ALA A 285 6.11 0.01 -19.91
C ALA A 285 7.60 0.28 -19.67
N ASP A 286 8.18 1.26 -20.37
CA ASP A 286 9.59 1.64 -20.23
C ASP A 286 9.93 2.13 -18.81
N TRP A 287 9.01 2.85 -18.16
CA TRP A 287 9.15 3.28 -16.76
C TRP A 287 9.15 2.10 -15.81
N PHE A 288 8.16 1.22 -15.94
CA PHE A 288 8.07 0.02 -15.11
C PHE A 288 9.30 -0.88 -15.26
N LEU A 289 9.75 -1.12 -16.50
CA LEU A 289 10.95 -1.91 -16.77
C LEU A 289 12.20 -1.29 -16.13
N ARG A 290 12.34 0.04 -16.18
CA ARG A 290 13.45 0.74 -15.50
C ARG A 290 13.41 0.57 -13.98
N PHE A 291 12.23 0.63 -13.36
CA PHE A 291 12.10 0.41 -11.92
C PHE A 291 12.52 -1.02 -11.53
N LEU A 292 12.21 -1.99 -12.39
CA LEU A 292 12.58 -3.39 -12.18
C LEU A 292 14.05 -3.71 -12.45
N GLY A 293 14.78 -2.86 -13.21
CA GLY A 293 16.13 -3.16 -13.68
C GLY A 293 16.17 -3.89 -15.03
N LEU A 294 15.12 -3.77 -15.84
CA LEU A 294 14.96 -4.39 -17.16
C LEU A 294 14.96 -3.37 -18.32
N GLU A 295 15.36 -2.13 -18.09
CA GLU A 295 15.42 -1.07 -19.11
C GLU A 295 16.35 -1.40 -20.30
N ALA A 296 17.33 -2.29 -20.10
CA ALA A 296 18.29 -2.73 -21.12
C ALA A 296 18.11 -4.20 -21.50
N PHE A 297 16.87 -4.73 -21.36
CA PHE A 297 16.54 -6.13 -21.66
C PHE A 297 17.13 -6.58 -23.01
N PRO A 298 17.79 -7.78 -23.08
CA PRO A 298 17.78 -8.87 -22.10
C PRO A 298 18.75 -8.71 -20.92
N ASN A 299 19.51 -7.63 -20.85
CA ASN A 299 20.42 -7.42 -19.73
C ASN A 299 19.65 -6.90 -18.50
N TYR A 300 19.74 -7.65 -17.40
CA TYR A 300 19.20 -7.26 -16.10
C TYR A 300 20.23 -6.44 -15.31
N ARG A 301 19.82 -5.28 -14.80
CA ARG A 301 20.63 -4.48 -13.88
C ARG A 301 20.48 -5.02 -12.46
N GLU A 302 21.58 -5.55 -11.92
CA GLU A 302 21.66 -5.95 -10.52
C GLU A 302 21.33 -4.76 -9.59
N GLY A 303 20.59 -5.03 -8.52
CA GLY A 303 20.05 -3.98 -7.66
C GLY A 303 18.68 -3.45 -8.07
N GLY A 304 18.17 -3.80 -9.26
CA GLY A 304 16.80 -3.47 -9.67
C GLY A 304 15.73 -4.10 -8.77
N ARG A 305 14.52 -3.53 -8.72
CA ARG A 305 13.45 -4.01 -7.80
C ARG A 305 13.07 -5.47 -8.03
N LEU A 306 13.26 -6.00 -9.24
CA LEU A 306 12.85 -7.36 -9.58
C LEU A 306 13.44 -8.44 -8.66
N GLN A 307 14.66 -8.27 -8.17
CA GLN A 307 15.27 -9.23 -7.24
C GLN A 307 14.51 -9.36 -5.90
N ASN A 308 13.80 -8.31 -5.49
CA ASN A 308 13.00 -8.32 -4.26
C ASN A 308 11.75 -9.21 -4.40
N TYR A 309 11.39 -9.57 -5.63
CA TYR A 309 10.20 -10.34 -5.97
C TYR A 309 10.50 -11.79 -6.33
N ARG A 310 11.69 -12.33 -6.02
CA ARG A 310 12.02 -13.75 -6.27
C ARG A 310 11.17 -14.75 -5.49
N GLY A 311 10.33 -14.32 -4.57
CA GLY A 311 9.48 -15.20 -3.76
C GLY A 311 10.21 -15.83 -2.57
N GLN A 312 9.47 -16.65 -1.81
CA GLN A 312 9.99 -17.40 -0.66
C GLN A 312 9.47 -18.85 -0.71
N PRO A 313 10.32 -19.87 -0.99
CA PRO A 313 11.74 -19.76 -1.33
C PRO A 313 11.97 -18.96 -2.63
N ALA A 314 13.17 -18.43 -2.78
CA ALA A 314 13.52 -17.66 -3.98
C ALA A 314 13.53 -18.57 -5.22
N LEU A 315 13.04 -18.03 -6.34
CA LEU A 315 13.09 -18.67 -7.65
C LEU A 315 14.53 -19.05 -8.03
N SER A 316 14.67 -20.21 -8.67
CA SER A 316 15.91 -20.62 -9.34
C SER A 316 16.35 -19.57 -10.36
N ASP A 317 17.66 -19.48 -10.64
CA ASP A 317 18.17 -18.48 -11.58
C ASP A 317 17.62 -18.66 -13.00
N GLY A 318 17.31 -19.90 -13.37
CA GLY A 318 16.66 -20.22 -14.64
C GLY A 318 15.20 -19.76 -14.69
N ALA A 319 14.40 -20.09 -13.67
CA ALA A 319 13.04 -19.57 -13.55
C ALA A 319 12.99 -18.04 -13.46
N PHE A 320 13.96 -17.42 -12.77
CA PHE A 320 14.09 -15.97 -12.69
C PHE A 320 14.37 -15.33 -14.05
N LYS A 321 15.17 -15.95 -14.92
CA LYS A 321 15.38 -15.48 -16.30
C LYS A 321 14.08 -15.56 -17.11
N ILE A 322 13.35 -16.67 -17.00
CA ILE A 322 12.05 -16.80 -17.66
C ILE A 322 11.08 -15.72 -17.17
N LEU A 323 11.03 -15.47 -15.85
CA LEU A 323 10.21 -14.42 -15.25
C LEU A 323 10.51 -13.03 -15.84
N GLN A 324 11.78 -12.70 -16.09
CA GLN A 324 12.17 -11.44 -16.75
C GLN A 324 11.56 -11.29 -18.14
N VAL A 325 11.65 -12.34 -18.96
CA VAL A 325 11.04 -12.37 -20.31
C VAL A 325 9.53 -12.19 -20.20
N LEU A 326 8.92 -12.89 -19.24
CA LEU A 326 7.49 -12.91 -18.99
C LEU A 326 6.96 -11.52 -18.62
N VAL A 327 7.61 -10.85 -17.68
CA VAL A 327 7.27 -9.49 -17.27
C VAL A 327 7.42 -8.52 -18.42
N LYS A 328 8.54 -8.59 -19.14
CA LYS A 328 8.80 -7.72 -20.28
C LYS A 328 7.66 -7.79 -21.27
N THR A 329 7.26 -8.99 -21.69
CA THR A 329 6.14 -9.12 -22.64
C THR A 329 4.82 -8.71 -22.01
N ALA A 330 4.56 -9.03 -20.74
CA ALA A 330 3.34 -8.65 -20.05
C ALA A 330 3.14 -7.13 -20.00
N VAL A 331 4.17 -6.36 -19.68
CA VAL A 331 4.05 -4.90 -19.55
C VAL A 331 3.94 -4.20 -20.90
N GLU A 332 4.60 -4.71 -21.94
CA GLU A 332 4.38 -4.22 -23.31
C GLU A 332 2.98 -4.54 -23.81
N ASN A 333 2.43 -5.70 -23.45
CA ASN A 333 1.04 -6.04 -23.76
C ASN A 333 0.06 -5.08 -23.05
N LEU A 334 0.35 -4.72 -21.80
CA LEU A 334 -0.44 -3.73 -21.05
C LEU A 334 -0.35 -2.33 -21.66
N GLU A 335 0.83 -1.89 -22.08
CA GLU A 335 0.99 -0.59 -22.75
C GLU A 335 0.25 -0.56 -24.10
N ARG A 336 0.30 -1.65 -24.87
CA ARG A 336 -0.51 -1.77 -26.10
C ARG A 336 -2.00 -1.74 -25.81
N PHE A 337 -2.45 -2.43 -24.77
CA PHE A 337 -3.85 -2.40 -24.34
C PHE A 337 -4.27 -0.98 -23.93
N ASP A 338 -3.47 -0.30 -23.11
CA ASP A 338 -3.72 1.08 -22.69
C ASP A 338 -3.80 2.02 -23.89
N ALA A 339 -2.87 1.91 -24.85
CA ALA A 339 -2.89 2.72 -26.07
C ALA A 339 -4.12 2.46 -26.96
N GLU A 340 -4.57 1.21 -27.08
CA GLU A 340 -5.73 0.81 -27.89
C GLU A 340 -7.06 1.27 -27.24
N TYR A 341 -7.17 1.21 -25.91
CA TYR A 341 -8.41 1.45 -25.17
C TYR A 341 -8.39 2.70 -24.28
N ALA A 342 -7.39 3.59 -24.41
CA ALA A 342 -7.24 4.78 -23.58
C ALA A 342 -8.55 5.59 -23.45
N GLY A 343 -9.25 5.82 -24.56
CA GLY A 343 -10.51 6.56 -24.57
C GLY A 343 -11.63 5.93 -23.73
N GLU A 344 -11.64 4.59 -23.62
CA GLU A 344 -12.59 3.86 -22.77
C GLU A 344 -12.12 3.86 -21.31
N LEU A 345 -10.83 3.70 -21.06
CA LEU A 345 -10.24 3.56 -19.71
C LEU A 345 -10.13 4.87 -18.92
N ILE A 346 -10.14 6.03 -19.59
CA ILE A 346 -10.04 7.36 -18.95
C ILE A 346 -11.25 7.67 -18.06
N THR A 347 -12.40 7.02 -18.28
CA THR A 347 -13.58 7.27 -17.44
C THR A 347 -13.34 6.81 -15.99
N PHE A 348 -13.83 7.59 -15.03
CA PHE A 348 -13.65 7.31 -13.59
C PHE A 348 -14.17 5.92 -13.18
N ASN A 349 -15.19 5.41 -13.87
CA ASN A 349 -15.78 4.10 -13.61
C ASN A 349 -14.92 2.95 -14.16
N ASN A 350 -14.11 3.18 -15.20
CA ASN A 350 -13.32 2.13 -15.85
C ASN A 350 -11.93 1.95 -15.23
N GLN A 351 -11.40 2.94 -14.49
CA GLN A 351 -10.12 2.77 -13.79
C GLN A 351 -10.15 1.67 -12.72
N PRO A 352 -11.14 1.59 -11.81
CA PRO A 352 -11.27 0.46 -10.89
C PRO A 352 -11.44 -0.88 -11.62
N LEU A 353 -12.21 -0.89 -12.72
CA LEU A 353 -12.44 -2.11 -13.50
C LEU A 353 -11.16 -2.65 -14.11
N MET A 354 -10.27 -1.78 -14.59
CA MET A 354 -8.95 -2.19 -15.07
C MET A 354 -8.12 -2.85 -13.96
N LEU A 355 -8.06 -2.25 -12.77
CA LEU A 355 -7.32 -2.84 -11.65
C LEU A 355 -7.90 -4.18 -11.22
N ILE A 356 -9.23 -4.29 -11.15
CA ILE A 356 -9.92 -5.54 -10.85
C ILE A 356 -9.63 -6.56 -11.96
N ALA A 357 -9.68 -6.19 -13.23
CA ALA A 357 -9.40 -7.12 -14.33
C ALA A 357 -7.98 -7.70 -14.27
N LEU A 358 -6.99 -6.90 -13.86
CA LEU A 358 -5.63 -7.41 -13.66
C LEU A 358 -5.55 -8.46 -12.54
N THR A 359 -6.40 -8.39 -11.51
CA THR A 359 -6.45 -9.42 -10.46
C THR A 359 -7.07 -10.73 -10.95
N TYR A 360 -7.67 -10.77 -12.15
CA TYR A 360 -8.24 -11.99 -12.74
C TYR A 360 -7.23 -12.81 -13.54
N LEU A 361 -6.12 -12.19 -13.95
CA LEU A 361 -5.14 -12.79 -14.84
C LEU A 361 -3.88 -13.21 -14.08
N THR A 362 -3.07 -14.05 -14.71
CA THR A 362 -1.69 -14.34 -14.26
C THR A 362 -0.67 -13.67 -15.16
N LEU A 363 0.61 -13.64 -14.74
CA LEU A 363 1.67 -13.10 -15.60
C LEU A 363 1.77 -13.86 -16.94
N GLU A 364 1.56 -15.18 -16.96
CA GLU A 364 1.53 -15.96 -18.23
C GLU A 364 0.42 -15.51 -19.16
N GLU A 365 -0.76 -15.21 -18.61
CA GLU A 365 -1.88 -14.74 -19.42
C GLU A 365 -1.62 -13.33 -19.95
N LEU A 366 -1.06 -12.44 -19.12
CA LEU A 366 -0.66 -11.09 -19.51
C LEU A 366 0.48 -11.10 -20.54
N ALA A 367 1.40 -12.07 -20.48
CA ALA A 367 2.51 -12.21 -21.44
C ALA A 367 2.12 -12.94 -22.73
N SER A 368 0.89 -13.46 -22.84
CA SER A 368 0.44 -14.21 -24.00
C SER A 368 0.04 -13.30 -25.17
N GLN A 369 -0.05 -13.86 -26.38
CA GLN A 369 -0.60 -13.13 -27.54
C GLN A 369 -2.10 -12.79 -27.36
N GLU A 370 -2.79 -13.49 -26.47
CA GLU A 370 -4.21 -13.30 -26.16
C GLU A 370 -4.45 -12.26 -25.06
N ALA A 371 -3.39 -11.63 -24.51
CA ALA A 371 -3.49 -10.76 -23.35
C ALA A 371 -4.51 -9.63 -23.51
N ILE A 372 -4.46 -8.91 -24.64
CA ILE A 372 -5.36 -7.78 -24.95
C ILE A 372 -6.82 -8.26 -24.98
N ILE A 373 -7.09 -9.38 -25.68
CA ILE A 373 -8.44 -9.95 -25.81
C ILE A 373 -8.95 -10.43 -24.44
N ARG A 374 -8.08 -11.05 -23.64
CA ARG A 374 -8.41 -11.53 -22.29
C ARG A 374 -8.76 -10.37 -21.36
N LEU A 375 -7.93 -9.32 -21.34
CA LEU A 375 -8.20 -8.10 -20.57
C LEU A 375 -9.52 -7.46 -20.96
N LYS A 376 -9.77 -7.26 -22.25
CA LYS A 376 -11.02 -6.65 -22.74
C LYS A 376 -12.23 -7.48 -22.32
N LYS A 377 -12.17 -8.78 -22.54
CA LYS A 377 -13.24 -9.70 -22.15
C LYS A 377 -13.52 -9.65 -20.65
N THR A 378 -12.47 -9.66 -19.82
CA THR A 378 -12.61 -9.56 -18.37
C THR A 378 -13.23 -8.23 -17.96
N ILE A 379 -12.83 -7.11 -18.55
CA ILE A 379 -13.44 -5.79 -18.29
C ILE A 379 -14.93 -5.79 -18.66
N ASP A 380 -15.30 -6.32 -19.83
CA ASP A 380 -16.69 -6.35 -20.29
C ASP A 380 -17.59 -7.23 -19.39
N GLU A 381 -17.04 -8.37 -18.93
CA GLU A 381 -17.70 -9.23 -17.95
C GLU A 381 -17.85 -8.54 -16.59
N LEU A 382 -16.84 -7.79 -16.15
CA LEU A 382 -16.86 -7.02 -14.90
C LEU A 382 -17.82 -5.84 -14.94
N GLN A 383 -17.92 -5.12 -16.07
CA GLN A 383 -18.91 -4.05 -16.26
C GLN A 383 -20.33 -4.56 -16.08
N THR A 384 -20.63 -5.73 -16.69
CA THR A 384 -21.93 -6.38 -16.55
C THR A 384 -22.15 -6.91 -15.13
N THR A 385 -21.08 -7.37 -14.48
CA THR A 385 -21.13 -8.04 -13.18
C THR A 385 -21.25 -7.06 -12.03
N LEU A 386 -20.40 -6.06 -11.96
CA LEU A 386 -20.26 -5.22 -10.77
C LEU A 386 -21.21 -4.02 -10.77
N TYR A 387 -21.88 -3.72 -11.89
CA TYR A 387 -22.74 -2.54 -12.06
C TYR A 387 -22.05 -1.25 -11.60
N VAL A 388 -20.79 -1.07 -12.03
CA VAL A 388 -19.94 0.08 -11.68
C VAL A 388 -20.28 1.31 -12.53
#